data_AF-A0A5A5R5H0-F1
#
_entry.id   AF-A0A5A5R5H0-F1
#
_cell.length_a   1.000
_cell.length_b   1.000
_cell.length_c   1.000
_cell.angle_alpha   90.00
_cell.angle_beta   90.00
_cell.angle_gamma   90.00
#
_symmetry.space_group_name_H-M   'P 1'
#
loop_
_entity.id
_entity.type
_entity.pdbx_description
1 polymer ?
#
loop_
_entity_poly.entity_id
_entity_poly.type
_entity_poly.pdbx_seq_one_letter_code
_entity_poly.pdbx_strand_id
1 'polypeptide(L)'
;MISWQKYSKFLYIPALFLGSAGLTVGLISGQWSSLSLGLLIAGAILFLGWLLLLVITSKEFWQKRSTRTGTQTLITTIIVLSVIGLINFLALRYPYRVDLTENQIFSLSPQTERLLTNLSKPVKVWIFSTRGISGNEEELLANYQRKNPQFQYEIVNPEKKPNIAQEFKKLADDNLSRVYLQYGEKKQPLKTISEEESLTEAKLSNAIETAKTDRTLTAYFLQGHGENAIKEPQGGLGQAVNSLEAKGYQVEPLNLVERSTIPSNADVIIIASPKRKIFPQEVTALKNYLEQGGKILLMIDPQTETGLEPLLTAWGVKLDNRIIIDASGAGEIIGLGPASPIITNYGNHPITRDFANGISIFPFARPIATVPVEGIEAISLMITNDKMWAESDLNDQNLQFNPEKDLAGPFDLGVALTGKKGKLIVIGNASFASDGLFEQQLNGDIFLNSVQWLASGETATLSIRAKEPENRRINLNPLQANAIFWIAMVVMPLVGFTLAGLTWWQRR
;
A
#
# COMPACT_ATOMS: atom_id res chain seq x y z
N MET A 1 53.05 29.90 60.96
CA MET A 1 52.03 29.25 60.13
C MET A 1 51.60 30.23 59.04
N ILE A 2 51.98 29.98 57.79
CA ILE A 2 51.61 30.80 56.62
C ILE A 2 50.11 30.64 56.41
N SER A 3 49.36 31.74 56.34
CA SER A 3 47.91 31.72 56.13
C SER A 3 47.56 31.29 54.70
N TRP A 4 47.52 29.97 54.48
CA TRP A 4 47.15 29.34 53.20
C TRP A 4 45.81 29.84 52.63
N GLN A 5 44.92 30.33 53.49
CA GLN A 5 43.64 30.93 53.10
C GLN A 5 43.76 32.25 52.30
N LYS A 6 44.89 32.97 52.40
CA LYS A 6 45.08 34.23 51.66
C LYS A 6 45.46 33.99 50.20
N TYR A 7 46.17 32.89 49.92
CA TYR A 7 46.67 32.53 48.60
C TYR A 7 45.72 31.64 47.80
N SER A 8 44.83 30.89 48.47
CA SER A 8 43.84 30.04 47.81
C SER A 8 42.86 30.79 46.92
N LYS A 9 42.64 32.10 47.16
CA LYS A 9 41.81 32.95 46.29
C LYS A 9 42.39 33.15 44.89
N PHE A 10 43.69 32.94 44.69
CA PHE A 10 44.40 33.14 43.42
C PHE A 10 44.62 31.84 42.64
N LEU A 11 44.10 30.69 43.11
CA LEU A 11 44.22 29.38 42.43
C LEU A 11 43.63 29.37 41.01
N TYR A 12 42.72 30.29 40.66
CA TYR A 12 42.18 30.42 39.30
C TYR A 12 43.23 30.84 38.27
N ILE A 13 44.28 31.57 38.67
CA ILE A 13 45.33 32.07 37.77
C ILE A 13 46.15 30.92 37.16
N PRO A 14 46.78 30.02 37.95
CA PRO A 14 47.47 28.87 37.39
C PRO A 14 46.52 27.89 36.70
N ALA A 15 45.26 27.79 37.14
CA ALA A 15 44.26 26.95 36.49
C ALA A 15 43.94 27.40 35.05
N LEU A 16 43.68 28.70 34.86
CA LEU A 16 43.43 29.28 33.54
C LEU A 16 44.66 29.24 32.65
N PHE A 17 45.86 29.44 33.22
CA PHE A 17 47.11 29.36 32.48
C PHE A 17 47.39 27.95 31.95
N LEU A 18 47.22 26.91 32.79
CA LEU A 18 47.43 25.52 32.38
C LEU A 18 46.34 25.06 31.40
N GLY A 19 45.08 25.46 31.63
CA GLY A 19 43.97 25.15 30.73
C GLY A 19 44.13 25.79 29.34
N SER A 20 44.50 27.06 29.28
CA SER A 20 44.75 27.74 28.00
C SER A 20 45.99 27.18 27.29
N ALA A 21 47.08 26.90 28.00
CA ALA A 21 48.26 26.26 27.44
C ALA A 21 47.94 24.87 26.86
N GLY A 22 47.17 24.04 27.57
CA GLY A 22 46.73 22.74 27.09
C GLY A 22 45.85 22.83 25.83
N LEU A 23 44.90 23.77 25.80
CA LEU A 23 44.04 24.04 24.64
C LEU A 23 44.87 24.49 23.43
N THR A 24 45.79 25.45 23.63
CA THR A 24 46.65 25.97 22.57
C THR A 24 47.55 24.87 21.98
N VAL A 25 48.16 24.03 22.82
CA VAL A 25 48.99 22.90 22.35
C VAL A 25 48.13 21.88 21.58
N GLY A 26 46.94 21.54 22.05
CA GLY A 26 46.05 20.60 21.37
C GLY A 26 45.53 21.11 20.01
N LEU A 27 45.16 22.40 19.95
CA LEU A 27 44.64 23.02 18.73
C LEU A 27 45.73 23.24 17.67
N ILE A 28 46.94 23.67 18.07
CA ILE A 28 48.04 23.92 17.13
C ILE A 28 48.64 22.61 16.58
N SER A 29 48.74 21.58 17.42
CA SER A 29 49.35 20.31 16.99
C SER A 29 48.40 19.42 16.18
N GLY A 30 47.09 19.71 16.14
CA GLY A 30 46.09 18.90 15.44
C GLY A 30 45.85 17.51 16.05
N GLN A 31 46.52 17.18 17.15
CA GLN A 31 46.40 15.91 17.86
C GLN A 31 46.47 16.12 19.38
N TRP A 32 45.59 15.46 20.14
CA TRP A 32 45.52 15.57 21.60
C TRP A 32 46.57 14.68 22.28
N SER A 33 47.81 15.17 22.38
CA SER A 33 48.91 14.47 23.05
C SER A 33 48.69 14.33 24.57
N SER A 34 49.41 13.40 25.19
CA SER A 34 49.38 13.20 26.65
C SER A 34 49.75 14.46 27.43
N LEU A 35 50.60 15.33 26.86
CA LEU A 35 50.97 16.62 27.43
C LEU A 35 49.81 17.63 27.40
N SER A 36 49.11 17.76 26.27
CA SER A 36 47.98 18.70 26.17
C SER A 36 46.81 18.26 27.04
N LEU A 37 46.50 16.97 27.06
CA LEU A 37 45.51 16.38 27.97
C LEU A 37 45.93 16.54 29.44
N GLY A 38 47.21 16.33 29.77
CA GLY A 38 47.73 16.50 31.12
C GLY A 38 47.61 17.93 31.63
N LEU A 39 47.93 18.93 30.80
CA LEU A 39 47.77 20.35 31.12
C LEU A 39 46.30 20.74 31.29
N LEU A 40 45.41 20.21 30.45
CA LEU A 40 43.97 20.43 30.57
C LEU A 40 43.39 19.84 31.85
N ILE A 41 43.74 18.60 32.17
CA ILE A 41 43.28 17.92 33.39
C ILE A 41 43.80 18.65 34.62
N ALA A 42 45.09 19.04 34.64
CA ALA A 42 45.67 19.80 35.75
C ALA A 42 45.00 21.17 35.92
N GLY A 43 44.77 21.90 34.82
CA GLY A 43 44.02 23.16 34.83
C GLY A 43 42.59 22.98 35.34
N ALA A 44 41.88 21.94 34.89
CA ALA A 44 40.53 21.63 35.31
C ALA A 44 40.44 21.26 36.80
N ILE A 45 41.37 20.45 37.32
CA ILE A 45 41.42 20.08 38.74
C ILE A 45 41.64 21.32 39.61
N LEU A 46 42.58 22.20 39.24
CA LEU A 46 42.84 23.44 39.98
C LEU A 46 41.65 24.40 39.91
N PHE A 47 40.97 24.48 38.76
CA PHE A 47 39.77 25.30 38.60
C PHE A 47 38.60 24.79 39.44
N LEU A 48 38.33 23.49 39.41
CA LEU A 48 37.29 22.84 40.22
C LEU A 48 37.60 22.96 41.72
N GLY A 49 38.86 22.79 42.12
CA GLY A 49 39.32 22.99 43.50
C GLY A 49 39.12 24.44 43.99
N TRP A 50 39.44 25.43 43.14
CA TRP A 50 39.16 26.83 43.43
C TRP A 50 37.66 27.12 43.54
N LEU A 51 36.84 26.55 42.64
CA LEU A 51 35.39 26.73 42.62
C LEU A 51 34.74 26.11 43.87
N LEU A 52 35.19 24.93 44.30
CA LEU A 52 34.80 24.29 45.56
C LEU A 52 35.15 25.16 46.78
N LEU A 53 36.39 25.67 46.84
CA LEU A 53 36.81 26.56 47.91
C LEU A 53 35.97 27.84 47.93
N LEU A 54 35.69 28.43 46.78
CA LEU A 54 34.84 29.61 46.64
C LEU A 54 33.41 29.35 47.12
N VAL A 55 32.83 28.18 46.81
CA VAL A 55 31.49 27.78 47.30
C VAL A 55 31.49 27.62 48.83
N ILE A 56 32.51 26.98 49.40
CA ILE A 56 32.61 26.71 50.84
C ILE A 56 32.87 28.00 51.64
N THR A 57 33.72 28.90 51.15
CA THR A 57 34.10 30.14 51.88
C THR A 57 33.12 31.28 51.71
N SER A 58 32.27 31.26 50.67
CA SER A 58 31.38 32.39 50.33
C SER A 58 29.93 32.18 50.79
N LYS A 59 29.70 31.54 51.95
CA LYS A 59 28.35 31.21 52.46
C LYS A 59 27.39 32.42 52.51
N GLU A 60 27.89 33.62 52.83
CA GLU A 60 27.07 34.85 52.81
C GLU A 60 26.67 35.32 51.41
N PHE A 61 27.49 35.05 50.38
CA PHE A 61 27.19 35.39 49.00
C PHE A 61 26.04 34.54 48.43
N TRP A 62 25.98 33.26 48.84
CA TRP A 62 24.94 32.30 48.46
C TRP A 62 23.60 32.52 49.16
N GLN A 63 23.58 33.24 50.28
CA GLN A 63 22.35 33.61 51.00
C GLN A 63 21.66 34.87 50.45
N LYS A 64 22.33 35.66 49.59
CA LYS A 64 21.71 36.81 48.92
C LYS A 64 20.66 36.34 47.91
N ARG A 65 19.45 36.92 47.99
CA ARG A 65 18.29 36.56 47.14
C ARG A 65 18.61 36.63 45.64
N SER A 66 19.43 37.59 45.21
CA SER A 66 19.87 37.74 43.81
C SER A 66 20.78 36.61 43.33
N THR A 67 21.70 36.14 44.17
CA THR A 67 22.63 35.04 43.84
C THR A 67 21.89 33.71 43.77
N ARG A 68 20.96 33.45 44.70
CA ARG A 68 20.13 32.23 44.70
C ARG A 68 19.32 32.11 43.41
N THR A 69 18.68 33.21 42.97
CA THR A 69 17.93 33.24 41.70
C THR A 69 18.87 33.10 40.50
N GLY A 70 20.03 33.77 40.51
CA GLY A 70 21.02 33.67 39.43
C GLY A 70 21.57 32.26 39.23
N THR A 71 21.94 31.57 40.31
CA THR A 71 22.42 30.18 40.25
C THR A 71 21.31 29.23 39.83
N GLN A 72 20.08 29.41 40.33
CA GLN A 72 18.95 28.59 39.91
C GLN A 72 18.70 28.73 38.40
N THR A 73 18.73 29.95 37.86
CA THR A 73 18.61 30.19 36.42
C THR A 73 19.74 29.51 35.66
N LEU A 74 20.99 29.65 36.11
CA LEU A 74 22.16 29.06 35.45
C LEU A 74 22.11 27.53 35.45
N ILE A 75 21.76 26.90 36.59
CA ILE A 75 21.56 25.46 36.69
C ILE A 75 20.42 25.02 35.77
N THR A 76 19.30 25.74 35.75
CA THR A 76 18.16 25.42 34.88
C THR A 76 18.56 25.53 33.40
N THR A 77 19.31 26.57 33.01
CA THR A 77 19.84 26.74 31.66
C THR A 77 20.78 25.60 31.28
N ILE A 78 21.69 25.20 32.16
CA ILE A 78 22.59 24.05 31.92
C ILE A 78 21.78 22.75 31.77
N ILE A 79 20.78 22.51 32.62
CA ILE A 79 19.92 21.33 32.52
C ILE A 79 19.17 21.34 31.19
N VAL A 80 18.56 22.46 30.79
CA VAL A 80 17.85 22.59 29.51
C VAL A 80 18.79 22.32 28.33
N LEU A 81 19.98 22.92 28.32
CA LEU A 81 20.98 22.66 27.27
C LEU A 81 21.45 21.20 27.26
N SER A 82 21.60 20.59 28.44
CA SER A 82 21.98 19.17 28.56
C SER A 82 20.88 18.25 28.05
N VAL A 83 19.61 18.55 28.33
CA VAL A 83 18.45 17.81 27.82
C VAL A 83 18.37 17.96 26.29
N ILE A 84 18.52 19.18 25.76
CA ILE A 84 18.55 19.41 24.30
C ILE A 84 19.71 18.64 23.65
N GLY A 85 20.90 18.68 24.26
CA GLY A 85 22.07 17.93 23.81
C GLY A 85 21.85 16.42 23.83
N LEU A 86 21.23 15.89 24.89
CA LEU A 86 20.90 14.47 25.01
C LEU A 86 19.85 14.05 23.98
N ILE A 87 18.79 14.83 23.79
CA ILE A 87 17.77 14.58 22.76
C ILE A 87 18.43 14.56 21.38
N ASN A 88 19.29 15.53 21.08
CA ASN A 88 20.01 15.57 19.81
C ASN A 88 20.96 14.37 19.64
N PHE A 89 21.68 13.98 20.69
CA PHE A 89 22.54 12.80 20.68
C PHE A 89 21.74 11.50 20.42
N LEU A 90 20.62 11.33 21.12
CA LEU A 90 19.73 10.18 20.93
C LEU A 90 19.13 10.17 19.52
N ALA A 91 18.69 11.32 19.00
CA ALA A 91 18.14 11.45 17.65
C ALA A 91 19.16 11.09 16.56
N LEU A 92 20.43 11.46 16.74
CA LEU A 92 21.50 11.14 15.79
C LEU A 92 21.97 9.68 15.89
N ARG A 93 21.96 9.10 17.10
CA ARG A 93 22.44 7.73 17.34
C ARG A 93 21.39 6.67 17.01
N TYR A 94 20.13 6.98 17.26
CA TYR A 94 18.99 6.07 17.07
C TYR A 94 17.97 6.74 16.15
N PRO A 95 18.11 6.61 14.82
CA PRO A 95 17.16 7.16 13.86
C PRO A 95 15.85 6.37 13.90
N TYR A 96 15.03 6.61 14.91
CA TYR A 96 13.67 6.09 14.98
C TYR A 96 12.77 6.94 14.08
N ARG A 97 12.23 6.33 13.02
CA ARG A 97 11.29 6.98 12.11
C ARG A 97 9.90 6.47 12.39
N VAL A 98 8.99 7.40 12.68
CA VAL A 98 7.57 7.12 12.79
C VAL A 98 6.90 7.72 11.57
N ASP A 99 6.18 6.89 10.83
CA ASP A 99 5.35 7.35 9.73
C ASP A 99 4.03 7.88 10.31
N LEU A 100 3.91 9.20 10.33
CA LEU A 100 2.71 9.91 10.80
C LEU A 100 1.68 10.13 9.67
N THR A 101 1.93 9.59 8.47
CA THR A 101 0.96 9.67 7.38
C THR A 101 -0.20 8.70 7.65
N GLU A 102 -1.41 9.14 7.34
CA GLU A 102 -2.64 8.39 7.65
C GLU A 102 -2.68 7.00 6.98
N ASN A 103 -2.23 6.93 5.72
CA ASN A 103 -2.13 5.68 4.97
C ASN A 103 -0.77 4.99 5.11
N GLN A 104 0.10 5.50 5.98
CA GLN A 104 1.46 5.00 6.18
C GLN A 104 2.21 4.80 4.85
N ILE A 105 2.19 5.81 3.97
CA ILE A 105 2.71 5.71 2.60
C ILE A 105 4.24 5.57 2.55
N PHE A 106 4.93 5.89 3.64
CA PHE A 106 6.38 5.72 3.80
C PHE A 106 6.74 4.46 4.59
N SER A 107 5.74 3.65 4.94
CA SER A 107 5.90 2.35 5.57
C SER A 107 5.46 1.25 4.61
N LEU A 108 6.16 0.11 4.66
CA LEU A 108 5.79 -1.06 3.86
C LEU A 108 4.40 -1.57 4.29
N SER A 109 3.63 -2.07 3.32
CA SER A 109 2.38 -2.78 3.65
C SER A 109 2.67 -4.03 4.50
N PRO A 110 1.77 -4.43 5.40
CA PRO A 110 1.92 -5.67 6.18
C PRO A 110 2.20 -6.91 5.32
N GLN A 111 1.65 -6.94 4.10
CA GLN A 111 1.87 -7.99 3.12
C GLN A 111 3.30 -7.98 2.58
N THR A 112 3.83 -6.82 2.17
CA THR A 112 5.24 -6.68 1.77
C THR A 112 6.17 -7.03 2.92
N GLU A 113 5.84 -6.63 4.15
CA GLU A 113 6.64 -7.01 5.32
C GLU A 113 6.71 -8.53 5.52
N ARG A 114 5.57 -9.23 5.38
CA ARG A 114 5.52 -10.71 5.44
C ARG A 114 6.29 -11.34 4.29
N LEU A 115 6.16 -10.81 3.08
CA LEU A 115 6.90 -11.26 1.90
C LEU A 115 8.41 -11.18 2.15
N LEU A 116 8.88 -10.03 2.63
CA LEU A 116 10.29 -9.80 2.92
C LEU A 116 10.80 -10.65 4.09
N THR A 117 9.98 -10.86 5.12
CA THR A 117 10.37 -11.71 6.26
C THR A 117 10.51 -13.17 5.84
N ASN A 118 9.72 -13.63 4.86
CA ASN A 118 9.69 -15.00 4.37
C ASN A 118 10.52 -15.23 3.09
N LEU A 119 11.55 -14.41 2.85
CA LEU A 119 12.45 -14.61 1.71
C LEU A 119 13.32 -15.85 1.90
N SER A 120 13.21 -16.83 1.00
CA SER A 120 14.03 -18.05 1.02
C SER A 120 15.37 -17.91 0.29
N LYS A 121 15.51 -16.92 -0.60
CA LYS A 121 16.75 -16.61 -1.35
C LYS A 121 17.03 -15.10 -1.31
N PRO A 122 18.31 -14.69 -1.45
CA PRO A 122 18.66 -13.28 -1.54
C PRO A 122 18.04 -12.62 -2.78
N VAL A 123 17.65 -11.36 -2.62
CA VAL A 123 17.00 -10.57 -3.66
C VAL A 123 17.86 -9.37 -3.98
N LYS A 124 18.21 -9.17 -5.25
CA LYS A 124 18.92 -7.97 -5.71
C LYS A 124 18.15 -7.25 -6.82
N VAL A 125 17.86 -5.97 -6.61
CA VAL A 125 17.23 -5.10 -7.63
C VAL A 125 18.32 -4.30 -8.34
N TRP A 126 18.35 -4.41 -9.67
CA TRP A 126 19.28 -3.66 -10.52
C TRP A 126 18.49 -2.58 -11.25
N ILE A 127 18.89 -1.32 -11.09
CA ILE A 127 18.21 -0.19 -11.74
C ILE A 127 19.18 0.50 -12.67
N PHE A 128 18.91 0.42 -13.96
CA PHE A 128 19.68 1.09 -14.99
C PHE A 128 19.16 2.51 -15.17
N SER A 129 19.95 3.51 -14.78
CA SER A 129 19.60 4.92 -14.96
C SER A 129 20.84 5.79 -15.15
N THR A 130 20.75 6.72 -16.10
CA THR A 130 21.79 7.74 -16.32
C THR A 130 21.66 8.90 -15.35
N ARG A 131 20.42 9.28 -14.98
CA ARG A 131 20.08 10.42 -14.12
C ARG A 131 19.87 10.05 -12.64
N GLY A 132 19.90 8.76 -12.30
CA GLY A 132 19.56 8.26 -10.96
C GLY A 132 18.08 7.88 -10.82
N ILE A 133 17.63 7.68 -9.58
CA ILE A 133 16.24 7.35 -9.24
C ILE A 133 15.59 8.51 -8.50
N SER A 134 14.26 8.54 -8.43
CA SER A 134 13.56 9.56 -7.65
C SER A 134 13.77 9.34 -6.14
N GLY A 135 13.62 10.39 -5.33
CA GLY A 135 13.74 10.27 -3.87
C GLY A 135 12.75 9.27 -3.25
N ASN A 136 11.55 9.17 -3.83
CA ASN A 136 10.53 8.21 -3.40
C ASN A 136 10.95 6.75 -3.70
N GLU A 137 11.57 6.51 -4.85
CA GLU A 137 12.09 5.18 -5.20
C GLU A 137 13.27 4.79 -4.31
N GLU A 138 14.17 5.74 -4.03
CA GLU A 138 15.29 5.52 -3.14
C GLU A 138 14.81 5.18 -1.72
N GLU A 139 13.82 5.92 -1.21
CA GLU A 139 13.21 5.63 0.08
C GLU A 139 12.49 4.28 0.10
N LEU A 140 11.77 3.92 -0.96
CA LEU A 140 11.12 2.61 -1.10
C LEU A 140 12.17 1.48 -1.00
N LEU A 141 13.23 1.54 -1.80
CA LEU A 141 14.27 0.50 -1.83
C LEU A 141 15.04 0.44 -0.50
N ALA A 142 15.31 1.59 0.12
CA ALA A 142 15.94 1.65 1.44
C ALA A 142 15.04 1.04 2.52
N ASN A 143 13.72 1.20 2.44
CA ASN A 143 12.77 0.58 3.36
C ASN A 143 12.76 -0.95 3.20
N TYR A 144 12.82 -1.48 1.96
CA TYR A 144 12.96 -2.93 1.72
C TYR A 144 14.26 -3.47 2.32
N GLN A 145 15.40 -2.80 2.05
CA GLN A 145 16.71 -3.20 2.57
C GLN A 145 16.77 -3.13 4.10
N ARG A 146 16.13 -2.13 4.72
CA ARG A 146 16.05 -2.01 6.18
C ARG A 146 15.23 -3.15 6.80
N LYS A 147 14.19 -3.62 6.10
CA LYS A 147 13.31 -4.68 6.61
C LYS A 147 13.96 -6.06 6.55
N ASN A 148 14.69 -6.37 5.48
CA ASN A 148 15.46 -7.62 5.39
C ASN A 148 16.84 -7.37 4.73
N PRO A 149 17.96 -7.67 5.42
CA PRO A 149 19.31 -7.49 4.87
C PRO A 149 19.64 -8.37 3.65
N GLN A 150 18.84 -9.41 3.37
CA GLN A 150 18.95 -10.22 2.14
C GLN A 150 18.42 -9.48 0.89
N PHE A 151 17.68 -8.39 1.08
CA PHE A 151 17.28 -7.50 -0.01
C PHE A 151 18.38 -6.46 -0.25
N GLN A 152 18.87 -6.37 -1.48
CA GLN A 152 19.87 -5.40 -1.92
C GLN A 152 19.39 -4.68 -3.19
N TYR A 153 19.91 -3.50 -3.43
CA TYR A 153 19.70 -2.80 -4.71
C TYR A 153 20.98 -2.13 -5.19
N GLU A 154 21.13 -1.97 -6.50
CA GLU A 154 22.23 -1.26 -7.12
C GLU A 154 21.73 -0.40 -8.29
N ILE A 155 22.09 0.89 -8.26
CA ILE A 155 21.82 1.82 -9.36
C ILE A 155 23.05 1.80 -10.28
N VAL A 156 22.85 1.40 -11.52
CA VAL A 156 23.90 1.23 -12.52
C VAL A 156 23.71 2.28 -13.61
N ASN A 157 24.70 3.14 -13.82
CA ASN A 157 24.75 3.99 -15.00
C ASN A 157 25.30 3.15 -16.18
N PRO A 158 24.51 2.87 -17.24
CA PRO A 158 24.91 1.99 -18.32
C PRO A 158 26.05 2.55 -19.19
N GLU A 159 26.21 3.88 -19.24
CA GLU A 159 27.30 4.54 -19.95
C GLU A 159 28.64 4.40 -19.21
N LYS A 160 28.60 4.42 -17.87
CA LYS A 160 29.79 4.25 -17.02
C LYS A 160 30.18 2.78 -16.83
N LYS A 161 29.22 1.86 -16.87
CA LYS A 161 29.43 0.41 -16.70
C LYS A 161 28.85 -0.41 -17.87
N PRO A 162 29.38 -0.25 -19.11
CA PRO A 162 28.81 -0.87 -20.31
C PRO A 162 28.84 -2.40 -20.27
N ASN A 163 29.83 -3.01 -19.62
CA ASN A 163 29.96 -4.47 -19.52
C ASN A 163 28.76 -5.10 -18.77
N ILE A 164 28.31 -4.48 -17.67
CA ILE A 164 27.15 -4.93 -16.91
C ILE A 164 25.88 -4.75 -17.74
N ALA A 165 25.72 -3.59 -18.40
CA ALA A 165 24.57 -3.33 -19.25
C ALA A 165 24.46 -4.35 -20.41
N GLN A 166 25.57 -4.74 -21.03
CA GLN A 166 25.59 -5.76 -22.08
C GLN A 166 25.19 -7.15 -21.58
N GLU A 167 25.56 -7.53 -20.36
CA GLU A 167 25.12 -8.79 -19.75
C GLU A 167 23.59 -8.83 -19.61
N PHE A 168 23.00 -7.74 -19.12
CA PHE A 168 21.56 -7.65 -18.89
C PHE A 168 20.74 -7.45 -20.17
N LYS A 169 21.29 -6.82 -21.22
CA LYS A 169 20.64 -6.72 -22.54
C LYS A 169 20.35 -8.09 -23.15
N LYS A 170 21.28 -9.03 -23.01
CA LYS A 170 21.10 -10.41 -23.51
C LYS A 170 19.94 -11.15 -22.85
N LEU A 171 19.49 -10.71 -21.68
CA LEU A 171 18.38 -11.30 -20.93
C LEU A 171 17.00 -10.76 -21.36
N ALA A 172 16.95 -9.73 -22.20
CA ALA A 172 15.72 -9.01 -22.54
C ALA A 172 15.67 -8.65 -24.04
N ASP A 173 15.95 -9.62 -24.90
CA ASP A 173 15.82 -9.52 -26.36
C ASP A 173 16.57 -8.29 -26.95
N ASP A 174 17.81 -8.07 -26.48
CA ASP A 174 18.71 -6.95 -26.83
C ASP A 174 18.25 -5.53 -26.41
N ASN A 175 17.12 -5.42 -25.71
CA ASN A 175 16.67 -4.16 -25.10
C ASN A 175 17.01 -4.12 -23.60
N LEU A 176 17.68 -3.05 -23.16
CA LEU A 176 17.98 -2.88 -21.74
C LEU A 176 16.73 -2.41 -21.01
N SER A 177 16.16 -3.26 -20.15
CA SER A 177 15.06 -2.86 -19.27
C SER A 177 15.56 -1.91 -18.17
N ARG A 178 14.73 -0.97 -17.72
CA ARG A 178 15.12 -0.03 -16.65
C ARG A 178 15.38 -0.74 -15.32
N VAL A 179 14.59 -1.77 -15.00
CA VAL A 179 14.67 -2.49 -13.72
C VAL A 179 14.75 -4.00 -13.97
N TYR A 180 15.69 -4.66 -13.29
CA TYR A 180 15.79 -6.11 -13.23
C TYR A 180 15.73 -6.59 -11.79
N LEU A 181 15.10 -7.73 -11.60
CA LEU A 181 15.08 -8.44 -10.33
C LEU A 181 15.93 -9.70 -10.43
N GLN A 182 16.80 -9.89 -9.44
CA GLN A 182 17.57 -11.10 -9.24
C GLN A 182 17.07 -11.81 -7.98
N TYR A 183 16.60 -13.05 -8.13
CA TYR A 183 16.16 -13.92 -7.04
C TYR A 183 17.06 -15.16 -6.98
N GLY A 184 18.04 -15.16 -6.07
CA GLY A 184 19.17 -16.10 -6.13
C GLY A 184 19.96 -15.92 -7.43
N GLU A 185 19.98 -16.96 -8.29
CA GLU A 185 20.66 -16.94 -9.59
C GLU A 185 19.76 -16.46 -10.74
N LYS A 186 18.43 -16.46 -10.56
CA LYS A 186 17.47 -16.11 -11.62
C LYS A 186 17.40 -14.60 -11.77
N LYS A 187 17.74 -14.09 -12.95
CA LYS A 187 17.60 -12.67 -13.32
C LYS A 187 16.44 -12.52 -14.30
N GLN A 188 15.53 -11.59 -14.04
CA GLN A 188 14.41 -11.29 -14.94
C GLN A 188 14.14 -9.79 -15.07
N PRO A 189 13.81 -9.29 -16.26
CA PRO A 189 13.40 -7.90 -16.45
C PRO A 189 12.00 -7.66 -15.89
N LEU A 190 11.77 -6.49 -15.27
CA LEU A 190 10.41 -6.03 -14.97
C LEU A 190 9.85 -5.34 -16.22
N LYS A 191 9.20 -6.12 -17.09
CA LYS A 191 8.70 -5.68 -18.42
C LYS A 191 7.65 -4.55 -18.35
N THR A 192 7.04 -4.30 -17.18
CA THR A 192 5.93 -3.34 -16.98
C THR A 192 6.39 -1.97 -16.44
N ILE A 193 7.67 -1.62 -16.55
CA ILE A 193 8.16 -0.29 -16.14
C ILE A 193 8.80 0.34 -17.36
N SER A 194 8.06 1.25 -18.01
CA SER A 194 8.64 2.10 -19.06
C SER A 194 9.75 2.98 -18.47
N GLU A 195 10.60 3.56 -19.32
CA GLU A 195 11.72 4.40 -18.86
C GLU A 195 11.28 5.56 -17.95
N GLU A 196 10.02 6.01 -18.11
CA GLU A 196 9.42 7.17 -17.43
C GLU A 196 8.63 6.79 -16.17
N GLU A 197 8.34 5.50 -15.97
CA GLU A 197 7.49 5.06 -14.88
C GLU A 197 8.30 4.75 -13.61
N SER A 198 7.78 5.23 -12.47
CA SER A 198 8.42 5.00 -11.17
C SER A 198 8.16 3.58 -10.67
N LEU A 199 9.17 2.98 -10.03
CA LEU A 199 9.05 1.71 -9.33
C LEU A 199 8.21 1.90 -8.06
N THR A 200 7.11 1.15 -7.96
CA THR A 200 6.20 1.19 -6.80
C THR A 200 6.33 -0.07 -5.94
N GLU A 201 5.88 0.02 -4.67
CA GLU A 201 5.84 -1.13 -3.75
C GLU A 201 5.10 -2.32 -4.37
N ALA A 202 3.93 -2.06 -4.96
CA ALA A 202 3.11 -3.09 -5.60
C ALA A 202 3.86 -3.82 -6.71
N LYS A 203 4.51 -3.08 -7.63
CA LYS A 203 5.26 -3.69 -8.74
C LYS A 203 6.46 -4.49 -8.23
N LEU A 204 7.20 -3.95 -7.27
CA LEU A 204 8.38 -4.61 -6.73
C LEU A 204 8.00 -5.88 -5.94
N SER A 205 7.03 -5.79 -5.04
CA SER A 205 6.59 -6.95 -4.25
C SER A 205 5.98 -8.05 -5.12
N ASN A 206 5.17 -7.69 -6.13
CA ASN A 206 4.64 -8.67 -7.08
C ASN A 206 5.78 -9.33 -7.86
N ALA A 207 6.77 -8.56 -8.34
CA ALA A 207 7.92 -9.13 -9.04
C ALA A 207 8.71 -10.13 -8.17
N ILE A 208 8.87 -9.84 -6.87
CA ILE A 208 9.53 -10.74 -5.91
C ILE A 208 8.71 -12.02 -5.71
N GLU A 209 7.39 -11.90 -5.56
CA GLU A 209 6.51 -13.06 -5.37
C GLU A 209 6.48 -13.94 -6.63
N THR A 210 6.41 -13.35 -7.82
CA THR A 210 6.50 -14.09 -9.08
C THR A 210 7.87 -14.75 -9.24
N ALA A 211 8.96 -14.08 -8.84
CA ALA A 211 10.30 -14.66 -8.92
C ALA A 211 10.50 -15.89 -8.01
N LYS A 212 9.74 -15.99 -6.91
CA LYS A 212 9.73 -17.17 -6.03
C LYS A 212 9.10 -18.39 -6.68
N THR A 213 8.23 -18.19 -7.66
CA THR A 213 7.47 -19.26 -8.30
C THR A 213 8.09 -19.59 -9.66
N ASP A 214 8.43 -20.86 -9.90
CA ASP A 214 8.98 -21.29 -11.20
C ASP A 214 7.91 -21.47 -12.28
N ARG A 215 6.63 -21.27 -11.92
CA ARG A 215 5.47 -21.39 -12.81
C ARG A 215 4.90 -20.01 -13.14
N THR A 216 4.73 -19.73 -14.42
CA THR A 216 3.90 -18.63 -14.91
C THR A 216 2.44 -19.05 -14.87
N LEU A 217 1.58 -18.28 -14.21
CA LEU A 217 0.14 -18.54 -14.20
C LEU A 217 -0.47 -18.11 -15.54
N THR A 218 -1.29 -18.95 -16.17
CA THR A 218 -1.94 -18.61 -17.44
C THR A 218 -3.45 -18.42 -17.28
N ALA A 219 -3.96 -17.23 -17.59
CA ALA A 219 -5.38 -16.91 -17.62
C ALA A 219 -5.88 -16.89 -19.06
N TYR A 220 -6.82 -17.78 -19.39
CA TYR A 220 -7.42 -17.86 -20.72
C TYR A 220 -8.77 -17.17 -20.74
N PHE A 221 -8.99 -16.27 -21.70
CA PHE A 221 -10.29 -15.63 -21.91
C PHE A 221 -11.01 -16.31 -23.07
N LEU A 222 -12.21 -16.84 -22.82
CA LEU A 222 -13.03 -17.42 -23.89
C LEU A 222 -13.40 -16.34 -24.91
N GLN A 223 -13.28 -16.67 -26.20
CA GLN A 223 -13.61 -15.82 -27.33
C GLN A 223 -14.33 -16.64 -28.42
N GLY A 224 -15.23 -16.01 -29.16
CA GLY A 224 -15.91 -16.61 -30.33
C GLY A 224 -17.45 -16.51 -30.27
N HIS A 225 -18.01 -16.15 -29.12
CA HIS A 225 -19.45 -16.05 -28.87
C HIS A 225 -19.91 -14.61 -28.56
N GLY A 226 -19.07 -13.61 -28.86
CA GLY A 226 -19.36 -12.19 -28.64
C GLY A 226 -19.08 -11.71 -27.23
N GLU A 227 -18.21 -12.43 -26.50
CA GLU A 227 -17.65 -12.04 -25.21
C GLU A 227 -16.99 -10.65 -25.29
N ASN A 228 -16.81 -9.99 -24.14
CA ASN A 228 -16.01 -8.76 -24.08
C ASN A 228 -14.59 -9.04 -24.59
N ALA A 229 -14.12 -8.19 -25.51
CA ALA A 229 -12.82 -8.34 -26.13
C ALA A 229 -11.68 -8.06 -25.15
N ILE A 230 -10.60 -8.84 -25.25
CA ILE A 230 -9.39 -8.73 -24.41
C ILE A 230 -8.64 -7.42 -24.70
N LYS A 231 -8.66 -6.96 -25.96
CA LYS A 231 -7.95 -5.75 -26.41
C LYS A 231 -8.86 -4.95 -27.35
N GLU A 232 -9.68 -4.07 -26.78
CA GLU A 232 -10.41 -3.03 -27.52
C GLU A 232 -10.31 -1.68 -26.80
N PRO A 233 -10.30 -0.53 -27.52
CA PRO A 233 -10.17 0.79 -26.90
C PRO A 233 -11.36 1.26 -26.06
N GLN A 234 -12.56 0.69 -26.25
CA GLN A 234 -13.79 1.07 -25.52
C GLN A 234 -14.65 -0.15 -25.23
N GLY A 235 -15.05 -0.34 -23.97
CA GLY A 235 -15.95 -1.44 -23.55
C GLY A 235 -15.32 -2.84 -23.50
N GLY A 236 -14.03 -2.95 -23.84
CA GLY A 236 -13.22 -4.15 -23.69
C GLY A 236 -12.73 -4.36 -22.25
N LEU A 237 -11.86 -5.35 -22.08
CA LEU A 237 -11.24 -5.73 -20.81
C LEU A 237 -9.75 -5.32 -20.75
N GLY A 238 -9.33 -4.29 -21.49
CA GLY A 238 -7.93 -3.91 -21.63
C GLY A 238 -7.26 -3.59 -20.28
N GLN A 239 -7.92 -2.82 -19.42
CA GLN A 239 -7.46 -2.48 -18.07
C GLN A 239 -7.33 -3.72 -17.18
N ALA A 240 -8.31 -4.62 -17.24
CA ALA A 240 -8.30 -5.87 -16.50
C ALA A 240 -7.14 -6.78 -16.94
N VAL A 241 -6.92 -6.90 -18.25
CA VAL A 241 -5.85 -7.69 -18.87
C VAL A 241 -4.48 -7.12 -18.51
N ASN A 242 -4.28 -5.80 -18.70
CA ASN A 242 -3.03 -5.13 -18.33
C ASN A 242 -2.72 -5.29 -16.84
N SER A 243 -3.74 -5.28 -15.98
CA SER A 243 -3.59 -5.48 -14.54
C SER A 243 -3.23 -6.92 -14.18
N LEU A 244 -3.74 -7.92 -14.90
CA LEU A 244 -3.32 -9.31 -14.77
C LEU A 244 -1.87 -9.52 -15.24
N GLU A 245 -1.52 -8.98 -16.40
CA GLU A 245 -0.15 -9.03 -16.93
C GLU A 245 0.86 -8.35 -15.99
N ALA A 246 0.49 -7.21 -15.40
CA ALA A 246 1.28 -6.53 -14.38
C ALA A 246 1.46 -7.35 -13.10
N LYS A 247 0.56 -8.31 -12.84
CA LYS A 247 0.67 -9.29 -11.75
C LYS A 247 1.42 -10.57 -12.14
N GLY A 248 1.95 -10.63 -13.36
CA GLY A 248 2.74 -11.76 -13.85
C GLY A 248 1.91 -12.91 -14.43
N TYR A 249 0.63 -12.70 -14.71
CA TYR A 249 -0.17 -13.67 -15.46
C TYR A 249 0.18 -13.57 -16.95
N GLN A 250 0.27 -14.72 -17.61
CA GLN A 250 0.19 -14.79 -19.05
C GLN A 250 -1.28 -14.81 -19.45
N VAL A 251 -1.72 -13.82 -20.21
CA VAL A 251 -3.12 -13.72 -20.67
C VAL A 251 -3.21 -14.16 -22.12
N GLU A 252 -4.11 -15.10 -22.41
CA GLU A 252 -4.26 -15.69 -23.75
C GLU A 252 -5.74 -15.77 -24.15
N PRO A 253 -6.09 -15.54 -25.43
CA PRO A 253 -7.43 -15.88 -25.92
C PRO A 253 -7.60 -17.40 -25.99
N LEU A 254 -8.82 -17.86 -25.74
CA LEU A 254 -9.25 -19.24 -25.91
C LEU A 254 -10.44 -19.28 -26.85
N ASN A 255 -10.24 -19.86 -28.03
CA ASN A 255 -11.32 -20.20 -28.95
C ASN A 255 -11.45 -21.73 -28.99
N LEU A 256 -12.51 -22.28 -28.40
CA LEU A 256 -12.70 -23.74 -28.32
C LEU A 256 -13.23 -24.34 -29.64
N VAL A 257 -13.74 -23.52 -30.57
CA VAL A 257 -14.05 -23.94 -31.94
C VAL A 257 -12.76 -24.24 -32.70
N GLU A 258 -11.73 -23.40 -32.52
CA GLU A 258 -10.41 -23.60 -33.14
C GLU A 258 -9.59 -24.67 -32.41
N ARG A 259 -9.70 -24.72 -31.08
CA ARG A 259 -8.95 -25.63 -30.21
C ARG A 259 -9.93 -26.56 -29.49
N SER A 260 -10.09 -27.78 -29.98
CA SER A 260 -11.06 -28.77 -29.45
C SER A 260 -10.86 -29.19 -27.97
N THR A 261 -9.83 -28.68 -27.28
CA THR A 261 -9.54 -28.96 -25.86
C THR A 261 -9.00 -27.74 -25.15
N ILE A 262 -9.28 -27.66 -23.84
CA ILE A 262 -8.71 -26.63 -22.98
C ILE A 262 -7.21 -26.90 -22.77
N PRO A 263 -6.33 -25.89 -22.87
CA PRO A 263 -4.89 -26.08 -22.75
C PRO A 263 -4.51 -26.59 -21.35
N SER A 264 -3.54 -27.51 -21.27
CA SER A 264 -3.12 -28.10 -19.98
C SER A 264 -2.42 -27.12 -19.04
N ASN A 265 -1.89 -26.01 -19.57
CA ASN A 265 -1.31 -24.91 -18.80
C ASN A 265 -2.36 -23.88 -18.35
N ALA A 266 -3.66 -24.07 -18.65
CA ALA A 266 -4.69 -23.16 -18.20
C ALA A 266 -4.84 -23.22 -16.66
N ASP A 267 -4.55 -22.11 -15.99
CA ASP A 267 -4.77 -21.98 -14.55
C ASP A 267 -6.18 -21.49 -14.24
N VAL A 268 -6.70 -20.57 -15.06
CA VAL A 268 -8.06 -20.01 -14.93
C VAL A 268 -8.65 -19.78 -16.32
N ILE A 269 -9.92 -20.14 -16.51
CA ILE A 269 -10.71 -19.72 -17.67
C ILE A 269 -11.64 -18.58 -17.26
N ILE A 270 -11.63 -17.50 -18.03
CA ILE A 270 -12.47 -16.32 -17.81
C ILE A 270 -13.46 -16.25 -18.97
N ILE A 271 -14.75 -16.24 -18.65
CA ILE A 271 -15.84 -16.13 -19.62
C ILE A 271 -16.58 -14.83 -19.31
N ALA A 272 -16.45 -13.84 -20.18
CA ALA A 272 -16.94 -12.48 -19.96
C ALA A 272 -18.08 -12.15 -20.92
N SER A 273 -19.33 -12.25 -20.43
CA SER A 273 -20.58 -11.93 -21.12
C SER A 273 -20.67 -12.45 -22.57
N PRO A 274 -20.74 -13.78 -22.77
CA PRO A 274 -20.96 -14.36 -24.10
C PRO A 274 -22.34 -13.97 -24.61
N LYS A 275 -22.40 -13.24 -25.74
CA LYS A 275 -23.66 -12.75 -26.35
C LYS A 275 -24.41 -13.79 -27.18
N ARG A 276 -23.77 -14.93 -27.46
CA ARG A 276 -24.33 -16.05 -28.23
C ARG A 276 -24.17 -17.34 -27.44
N LYS A 277 -25.04 -18.29 -27.76
CA LYS A 277 -25.00 -19.62 -27.18
C LYS A 277 -23.69 -20.33 -27.51
N ILE A 278 -22.99 -20.77 -26.47
CA ILE A 278 -21.80 -21.60 -26.55
C ILE A 278 -22.18 -23.00 -27.03
N PHE A 279 -21.39 -23.61 -27.91
CA PHE A 279 -21.77 -24.89 -28.50
C PHE A 279 -21.73 -26.02 -27.45
N PRO A 280 -22.63 -27.03 -27.55
CA PRO A 280 -22.70 -28.11 -26.56
C PRO A 280 -21.38 -28.86 -26.31
N GLN A 281 -20.51 -28.97 -27.32
CA GLN A 281 -19.20 -29.60 -27.20
C GLN A 281 -18.25 -28.78 -26.32
N GLU A 282 -18.30 -27.46 -26.43
CA GLU A 282 -17.50 -26.53 -25.61
C GLU A 282 -17.99 -26.51 -24.16
N VAL A 283 -19.31 -26.51 -23.96
CA VAL A 283 -19.92 -26.67 -22.61
C VAL A 283 -19.47 -27.97 -21.96
N THR A 284 -19.38 -29.05 -22.73
CA THR A 284 -18.86 -30.35 -22.26
C THR A 284 -17.38 -30.26 -21.89
N ALA A 285 -16.56 -29.56 -22.69
CA ALA A 285 -15.16 -29.33 -22.38
C ALA A 285 -14.97 -28.53 -21.08
N LEU A 286 -15.75 -27.46 -20.88
CA LEU A 286 -15.73 -26.64 -19.66
C LEU A 286 -16.16 -27.45 -18.43
N LYS A 287 -17.18 -28.30 -18.57
CA LYS A 287 -17.63 -29.21 -17.52
C LYS A 287 -16.51 -30.19 -17.11
N ASN A 288 -15.91 -30.86 -18.08
CA ASN A 288 -14.81 -31.80 -17.84
C ASN A 288 -13.61 -31.11 -17.18
N TYR A 289 -13.31 -29.88 -17.59
CA TYR A 289 -12.25 -29.08 -16.99
C TYR A 289 -12.53 -28.79 -15.50
N LEU A 290 -13.75 -28.37 -15.13
CA LEU A 290 -14.14 -28.18 -13.73
C LEU A 290 -14.05 -29.49 -12.91
N GLU A 291 -14.50 -30.62 -13.47
CA GLU A 291 -14.44 -31.94 -12.80
C GLU A 291 -12.98 -32.40 -12.56
N GLN A 292 -12.04 -31.99 -13.41
CA GLN A 292 -10.61 -32.28 -13.30
C GLN A 292 -9.86 -31.33 -12.35
N GLY A 293 -10.54 -30.37 -11.72
CA GLY A 293 -9.92 -29.39 -10.83
C GLY A 293 -9.62 -28.04 -11.47
N GLY A 294 -10.14 -27.82 -12.67
CA GLY A 294 -10.10 -26.54 -13.36
C GLY A 294 -10.85 -25.44 -12.60
N LYS A 295 -10.50 -24.20 -12.91
CA LYS A 295 -11.09 -23.02 -12.29
C LYS A 295 -11.68 -22.07 -13.34
N ILE A 296 -12.90 -21.63 -13.12
CA ILE A 296 -13.63 -20.75 -14.05
C ILE A 296 -14.12 -19.50 -13.31
N LEU A 297 -13.85 -18.33 -13.89
CA LEU A 297 -14.54 -17.08 -13.59
C LEU A 297 -15.57 -16.83 -14.69
N LEU A 298 -16.83 -16.76 -14.30
CA LEU A 298 -17.95 -16.61 -15.21
C LEU A 298 -18.71 -15.32 -14.88
N MET A 299 -18.71 -14.39 -15.82
CA MET A 299 -19.38 -13.09 -15.72
C MET A 299 -20.48 -13.07 -16.77
N ILE A 300 -21.75 -13.00 -16.38
CA ILE A 300 -22.88 -13.17 -17.30
C ILE A 300 -23.87 -12.03 -17.12
N ASP A 301 -24.10 -11.29 -18.21
CA ASP A 301 -25.11 -10.24 -18.24
C ASP A 301 -26.55 -10.83 -18.28
N PRO A 302 -27.57 -10.07 -17.85
CA PRO A 302 -28.97 -10.46 -17.97
C PRO A 302 -29.39 -10.68 -19.44
N GLN A 303 -30.58 -11.26 -19.61
CA GLN A 303 -31.25 -11.42 -20.91
C GLN A 303 -30.43 -12.11 -22.01
N THR A 304 -29.49 -12.98 -21.61
CA THR A 304 -28.60 -13.68 -22.53
C THR A 304 -28.73 -15.19 -22.34
N GLU A 305 -28.99 -15.92 -23.43
CA GLU A 305 -28.95 -17.39 -23.46
C GLU A 305 -27.55 -17.87 -23.81
N THR A 306 -26.84 -18.35 -22.79
CA THR A 306 -25.40 -18.67 -22.93
C THR A 306 -25.16 -20.12 -23.33
N GLY A 307 -26.10 -21.03 -23.07
CA GLY A 307 -25.89 -22.47 -23.21
C GLY A 307 -25.12 -23.09 -22.04
N LEU A 308 -24.66 -22.29 -21.06
CA LEU A 308 -23.97 -22.74 -19.86
C LEU A 308 -24.92 -23.20 -18.77
N GLU A 309 -26.24 -23.06 -18.95
CA GLU A 309 -27.26 -23.39 -17.96
C GLU A 309 -27.15 -24.85 -17.45
N PRO A 310 -26.84 -25.86 -18.28
CA PRO A 310 -26.62 -27.23 -17.79
C PRO A 310 -25.39 -27.36 -16.88
N LEU A 311 -24.30 -26.65 -17.17
CA LEU A 311 -23.10 -26.62 -16.32
C LEU A 311 -23.41 -25.93 -15.00
N LEU A 312 -24.08 -24.78 -15.04
CA LEU A 312 -24.44 -24.00 -13.85
C LEU A 312 -25.40 -24.75 -12.94
N THR A 313 -26.41 -25.40 -13.51
CA THR A 313 -27.37 -26.22 -12.74
C THR A 313 -26.67 -27.37 -12.02
N ALA A 314 -25.69 -28.03 -12.66
CA ALA A 314 -24.89 -29.07 -12.01
C ALA A 314 -24.05 -28.55 -10.84
N TRP A 315 -23.72 -27.25 -10.85
CA TRP A 315 -23.02 -26.56 -9.77
C TRP A 315 -23.96 -25.88 -8.76
N GLY A 316 -25.28 -26.04 -8.90
CA GLY A 316 -26.24 -25.42 -7.99
C GLY A 316 -26.47 -23.93 -8.26
N VAL A 317 -26.15 -23.43 -9.45
CA VAL A 317 -26.36 -22.03 -9.85
C VAL A 317 -27.53 -21.93 -10.81
N LYS A 318 -28.46 -21.01 -10.53
CA LYS A 318 -29.57 -20.64 -11.40
C LYS A 318 -29.48 -19.16 -11.73
N LEU A 319 -29.40 -18.86 -13.03
CA LEU A 319 -29.39 -17.48 -13.52
C LEU A 319 -30.81 -16.91 -13.57
N ASP A 320 -30.97 -15.68 -13.12
CA ASP A 320 -32.25 -14.95 -13.16
C ASP A 320 -32.22 -13.88 -14.25
N ASN A 321 -33.17 -13.84 -15.18
CA ASN A 321 -33.11 -12.94 -16.35
C ASN A 321 -33.43 -11.48 -16.03
N ARG A 322 -33.84 -11.17 -14.81
CA ARG A 322 -34.21 -9.84 -14.34
C ARG A 322 -32.99 -8.94 -14.13
N ILE A 323 -33.20 -7.63 -14.20
CA ILE A 323 -32.16 -6.62 -13.97
C ILE A 323 -32.33 -6.04 -12.57
N ILE A 324 -31.22 -5.89 -11.85
CA ILE A 324 -31.23 -5.31 -10.51
C ILE A 324 -31.42 -3.79 -10.62
N ILE A 325 -32.44 -3.30 -9.92
CA ILE A 325 -32.74 -1.87 -9.76
C ILE A 325 -32.49 -1.46 -8.31
N ASP A 326 -31.81 -0.33 -8.13
CA ASP A 326 -31.46 0.25 -6.83
C ASP A 326 -32.30 1.51 -6.54
N ALA A 327 -33.33 1.38 -5.71
CA ALA A 327 -34.16 2.52 -5.27
C ALA A 327 -33.53 3.35 -4.15
N SER A 328 -32.30 3.05 -3.71
CA SER A 328 -31.63 3.91 -2.72
C SER A 328 -31.27 5.30 -3.26
N GLY A 329 -31.27 5.47 -4.58
CA GLY A 329 -30.84 6.69 -5.27
C GLY A 329 -29.32 6.82 -5.37
N ALA A 330 -28.56 5.86 -4.85
CA ALA A 330 -27.09 5.94 -4.82
C ALA A 330 -26.48 5.98 -6.23
N GLY A 331 -27.00 5.17 -7.16
CA GLY A 331 -26.59 5.17 -8.57
C GLY A 331 -26.96 6.46 -9.31
N GLU A 332 -28.07 7.11 -8.95
CA GLU A 332 -28.48 8.39 -9.55
C GLU A 332 -27.58 9.56 -9.11
N ILE A 333 -27.18 9.59 -7.84
CA ILE A 333 -26.28 10.62 -7.29
C ILE A 333 -24.96 10.67 -8.05
N ILE A 334 -24.48 9.53 -8.55
CA ILE A 334 -23.23 9.43 -9.32
C ILE A 334 -23.45 9.42 -10.85
N GLY A 335 -24.69 9.65 -11.31
CA GLY A 335 -25.02 9.77 -12.73
C GLY A 335 -25.06 8.46 -13.52
N LEU A 336 -25.13 7.30 -12.86
CA LEU A 336 -25.19 5.98 -13.49
C LEU A 336 -26.61 5.39 -13.56
N GLY A 337 -27.57 6.05 -12.91
CA GLY A 337 -28.98 5.65 -12.91
C GLY A 337 -29.29 4.45 -12.01
N PRO A 338 -30.56 4.05 -11.92
CA PRO A 338 -31.03 3.06 -10.96
C PRO A 338 -30.69 1.61 -11.36
N ALA A 339 -30.38 1.34 -12.63
CA ALA A 339 -29.91 0.03 -13.11
C ALA A 339 -28.39 -0.19 -12.90
N SER A 340 -27.76 0.64 -12.07
CA SER A 340 -26.35 0.54 -11.69
C SER A 340 -26.23 0.37 -10.18
N PRO A 341 -26.63 -0.80 -9.63
CA PRO A 341 -26.58 -1.05 -8.19
C PRO A 341 -25.19 -0.84 -7.60
N ILE A 342 -25.16 -0.19 -6.44
CA ILE A 342 -23.95 0.01 -5.64
C ILE A 342 -23.96 -1.00 -4.49
N ILE A 343 -23.01 -1.93 -4.51
CA ILE A 343 -22.87 -2.95 -3.47
C ILE A 343 -21.93 -2.44 -2.38
N THR A 344 -22.40 -2.56 -1.15
CA THR A 344 -21.66 -2.25 0.08
C THR A 344 -21.67 -3.42 1.08
N ASN A 345 -22.41 -4.49 0.78
CA ASN A 345 -22.52 -5.67 1.61
C ASN A 345 -21.80 -6.84 0.92
N TYR A 346 -20.78 -7.35 1.59
CA TYR A 346 -19.94 -8.42 1.05
C TYR A 346 -19.91 -9.62 1.99
N GLY A 347 -19.91 -10.82 1.42
CA GLY A 347 -19.79 -12.05 2.20
C GLY A 347 -18.40 -12.26 2.77
N ASN A 348 -18.29 -13.13 3.77
CA ASN A 348 -17.01 -13.48 4.39
C ASN A 348 -16.23 -14.48 3.52
N HIS A 349 -15.49 -13.99 2.53
CA HIS A 349 -14.70 -14.78 1.61
C HIS A 349 -13.31 -14.15 1.40
N PRO A 350 -12.21 -14.90 1.11
CA PRO A 350 -10.90 -14.30 0.81
C PRO A 350 -10.91 -13.21 -0.27
N ILE A 351 -11.87 -13.27 -1.20
CA ILE A 351 -12.01 -12.26 -2.27
C ILE A 351 -12.47 -10.91 -1.71
N THR A 352 -13.33 -10.92 -0.69
CA THR A 352 -14.16 -9.77 -0.29
C THR A 352 -14.01 -9.34 1.17
N ARG A 353 -13.42 -10.17 2.04
CA ARG A 353 -13.35 -9.94 3.50
C ARG A 353 -12.64 -8.65 3.90
N ASP A 354 -11.71 -8.17 3.06
CA ASP A 354 -10.88 -6.99 3.35
C ASP A 354 -11.47 -5.69 2.76
N PHE A 355 -12.66 -5.75 2.14
CA PHE A 355 -13.29 -4.58 1.49
C PHE A 355 -13.86 -3.56 2.47
N ALA A 356 -14.08 -3.94 3.72
CA ALA A 356 -14.58 -3.05 4.78
C ALA A 356 -15.79 -2.21 4.31
N ASN A 357 -15.68 -0.87 4.34
CA ASN A 357 -16.72 0.07 3.94
C ASN A 357 -16.62 0.52 2.47
N GLY A 358 -15.83 -0.16 1.64
CA GLY A 358 -15.70 0.16 0.23
C GLY A 358 -16.97 -0.16 -0.56
N ILE A 359 -17.02 0.34 -1.79
CA ILE A 359 -18.18 0.18 -2.66
C ILE A 359 -17.77 -0.42 -4.01
N SER A 360 -18.70 -1.09 -4.68
CA SER A 360 -18.52 -1.60 -6.05
C SER A 360 -19.78 -1.37 -6.86
N ILE A 361 -19.62 -1.16 -8.17
CA ILE A 361 -20.66 -0.67 -9.05
C ILE A 361 -20.90 -1.70 -10.16
N PHE A 362 -22.15 -2.13 -10.32
CA PHE A 362 -22.51 -3.20 -11.24
C PHE A 362 -23.63 -2.83 -12.21
N PRO A 363 -23.34 -2.08 -13.29
CA PRO A 363 -24.34 -1.71 -14.28
C PRO A 363 -24.98 -2.92 -14.96
N PHE A 364 -26.30 -2.88 -15.08
CA PHE A 364 -27.14 -3.90 -15.71
C PHE A 364 -26.86 -5.31 -15.18
N ALA A 365 -26.72 -5.45 -13.86
CA ALA A 365 -26.48 -6.74 -13.24
C ALA A 365 -27.75 -7.54 -13.00
N ARG A 366 -27.60 -8.86 -12.89
CA ARG A 366 -28.66 -9.83 -12.62
C ARG A 366 -28.49 -10.52 -11.27
N PRO A 367 -29.57 -10.99 -10.64
CA PRO A 367 -29.48 -11.88 -9.48
C PRO A 367 -28.89 -13.23 -9.86
N ILE A 368 -28.15 -13.81 -8.92
CA ILE A 368 -27.69 -15.20 -8.97
C ILE A 368 -28.38 -15.95 -7.84
N ALA A 369 -29.15 -16.98 -8.19
CA ALA A 369 -29.76 -17.88 -7.20
C ALA A 369 -28.91 -19.13 -7.04
N THR A 370 -28.80 -19.63 -5.81
CA THR A 370 -28.10 -20.87 -5.50
C THR A 370 -29.05 -21.94 -4.95
N VAL A 371 -28.79 -23.19 -5.31
CA VAL A 371 -29.49 -24.38 -4.83
C VAL A 371 -28.44 -25.31 -4.23
N PRO A 372 -28.62 -25.82 -2.99
CA PRO A 372 -27.68 -26.74 -2.39
C PRO A 372 -27.44 -27.98 -3.25
N VAL A 373 -26.18 -28.28 -3.55
CA VAL A 373 -25.74 -29.49 -4.25
C VAL A 373 -24.71 -30.21 -3.38
N GLU A 374 -24.85 -31.52 -3.25
CA GLU A 374 -23.95 -32.32 -2.42
C GLU A 374 -22.49 -32.23 -2.92
N GLY A 375 -21.57 -31.88 -2.02
CA GLY A 375 -20.14 -31.77 -2.34
C GLY A 375 -19.74 -30.46 -3.05
N ILE A 376 -20.64 -29.47 -3.10
CA ILE A 376 -20.36 -28.12 -3.58
C ILE A 376 -20.69 -27.13 -2.46
N GLU A 377 -19.69 -26.37 -2.02
CA GLU A 377 -19.86 -25.27 -1.08
C GLU A 377 -20.05 -23.97 -1.86
N ALA A 378 -21.12 -23.24 -1.60
CA ALA A 378 -21.41 -21.94 -2.21
C ALA A 378 -21.34 -20.83 -1.16
N ILE A 379 -20.56 -19.78 -1.43
CA ILE A 379 -20.36 -18.61 -0.57
C ILE A 379 -20.72 -17.36 -1.37
N SER A 380 -21.67 -16.58 -0.87
CA SER A 380 -22.04 -15.29 -1.44
C SER A 380 -20.87 -14.31 -1.36
N LEU A 381 -20.60 -13.58 -2.44
CA LEU A 381 -19.53 -12.59 -2.52
C LEU A 381 -20.09 -11.16 -2.41
N MET A 382 -21.10 -10.86 -3.20
CA MET A 382 -21.73 -9.55 -3.31
C MET A 382 -23.23 -9.72 -3.09
N ILE A 383 -23.76 -9.05 -2.07
CA ILE A 383 -25.14 -9.22 -1.62
C ILE A 383 -25.86 -7.88 -1.80
N THR A 384 -27.01 -7.88 -2.44
CA THR A 384 -27.85 -6.68 -2.56
C THR A 384 -28.48 -6.30 -1.22
N ASN A 385 -29.04 -5.10 -1.13
CA ASN A 385 -29.75 -4.64 0.06
C ASN A 385 -31.27 -4.74 -0.10
N ASP A 386 -31.99 -4.37 0.96
CA ASP A 386 -33.46 -4.38 1.05
C ASP A 386 -34.14 -3.27 0.21
N LYS A 387 -33.37 -2.31 -0.31
CA LYS A 387 -33.86 -1.25 -1.21
C LYS A 387 -33.66 -1.58 -2.69
N MET A 388 -33.18 -2.79 -2.99
CA MET A 388 -32.99 -3.28 -4.35
C MET A 388 -34.05 -4.33 -4.69
N TRP A 389 -34.46 -4.39 -5.95
CA TRP A 389 -35.26 -5.48 -6.50
C TRP A 389 -34.72 -5.91 -7.86
N ALA A 390 -35.09 -7.11 -8.30
CA ALA A 390 -34.86 -7.56 -9.66
C ALA A 390 -36.12 -7.28 -10.50
N GLU A 391 -36.00 -6.35 -11.43
CA GLU A 391 -37.01 -5.89 -12.37
C GLU A 391 -37.16 -6.85 -13.54
N SER A 392 -38.41 -7.23 -13.80
CA SER A 392 -38.80 -8.14 -14.87
C SER A 392 -39.27 -7.45 -16.14
N ASP A 393 -39.81 -6.23 -16.04
CA ASP A 393 -40.32 -5.46 -17.16
C ASP A 393 -39.52 -4.18 -17.38
N LEU A 394 -38.52 -4.27 -18.25
CA LEU A 394 -37.66 -3.12 -18.59
C LEU A 394 -38.35 -2.06 -19.46
N ASN A 395 -39.58 -2.30 -19.91
CA ASN A 395 -40.33 -1.32 -20.70
C ASN A 395 -41.12 -0.35 -19.82
N ASP A 396 -41.24 -0.63 -18.51
CA ASP A 396 -41.90 0.28 -17.57
C ASP A 396 -41.01 1.49 -17.29
N GLN A 397 -41.41 2.65 -17.80
CA GLN A 397 -40.69 3.90 -17.62
C GLN A 397 -40.74 4.43 -16.18
N ASN A 398 -41.68 3.95 -15.36
CA ASN A 398 -41.82 4.40 -13.99
C ASN A 398 -40.97 3.61 -12.98
N LEU A 399 -40.40 2.46 -13.37
CA LEU A 399 -39.56 1.58 -12.55
C LEU A 399 -40.10 1.43 -11.10
N GLN A 400 -41.33 0.93 -10.98
CA GLN A 400 -41.97 0.69 -9.68
C GLN A 400 -42.00 -0.81 -9.37
N PHE A 401 -41.56 -1.17 -8.16
CA PHE A 401 -41.56 -2.56 -7.71
C PHE A 401 -42.95 -3.20 -7.78
N ASN A 402 -43.04 -4.33 -8.50
CA ASN A 402 -44.23 -5.15 -8.60
C ASN A 402 -44.04 -6.49 -7.87
N PRO A 403 -44.72 -6.73 -6.72
CA PRO A 403 -44.54 -7.94 -5.93
C PRO A 403 -44.98 -9.24 -6.62
N GLU A 404 -45.77 -9.17 -7.70
CA GLU A 404 -46.21 -10.36 -8.43
C GLU A 404 -45.20 -10.84 -9.49
N LYS A 405 -44.32 -9.94 -9.96
CA LYS A 405 -43.38 -10.22 -11.07
C LYS A 405 -41.92 -10.07 -10.67
N ASP A 406 -41.63 -9.14 -9.77
CA ASP A 406 -40.29 -8.77 -9.38
C ASP A 406 -39.81 -9.58 -8.18
N LEU A 407 -38.49 -9.55 -7.95
CA LEU A 407 -37.87 -10.17 -6.79
C LEU A 407 -37.37 -9.10 -5.85
N ALA A 408 -37.97 -8.99 -4.67
CA ALA A 408 -37.42 -8.14 -3.62
C ALA A 408 -36.07 -8.67 -3.13
N GLY A 409 -35.12 -7.77 -2.89
CA GLY A 409 -33.86 -8.08 -2.21
C GLY A 409 -34.05 -8.43 -0.73
N PRO A 410 -32.99 -8.91 -0.06
CA PRO A 410 -31.64 -9.11 -0.60
C PRO A 410 -31.49 -10.43 -1.37
N PHE A 411 -30.58 -10.45 -2.32
CA PHE A 411 -30.15 -11.64 -3.08
C PHE A 411 -28.68 -11.50 -3.50
N ASP A 412 -28.10 -12.58 -4.00
CA ASP A 412 -26.70 -12.58 -4.41
C ASP A 412 -26.55 -12.00 -5.82
N LEU A 413 -25.54 -11.14 -6.01
CA LEU A 413 -25.08 -10.68 -7.32
C LEU A 413 -23.91 -11.52 -7.83
N GLY A 414 -23.14 -12.11 -6.92
CA GLY A 414 -22.13 -13.09 -7.30
C GLY A 414 -21.74 -14.01 -6.16
N VAL A 415 -21.28 -15.18 -6.54
CA VAL A 415 -21.08 -16.34 -5.66
C VAL A 415 -19.78 -17.06 -6.03
N ALA A 416 -19.04 -17.52 -5.02
CA ALA A 416 -17.91 -18.42 -5.16
C ALA A 416 -18.36 -19.84 -4.80
N LEU A 417 -18.07 -20.80 -5.67
CA LEU A 417 -18.39 -22.21 -5.48
C LEU A 417 -17.12 -23.05 -5.47
N THR A 418 -17.00 -23.91 -4.46
CA THR A 418 -15.89 -24.85 -4.31
C THR A 418 -16.45 -26.27 -4.36
N GLY A 419 -16.09 -27.00 -5.42
CA GLY A 419 -16.40 -28.42 -5.53
C GLY A 419 -15.28 -29.30 -4.97
N LYS A 420 -15.39 -30.62 -5.13
CA LYS A 420 -14.38 -31.59 -4.68
C LYS A 420 -12.96 -31.34 -5.23
N LYS A 421 -12.85 -30.74 -6.41
CA LYS A 421 -11.56 -30.46 -7.08
C LYS A 421 -11.54 -29.08 -7.73
N GLY A 422 -12.63 -28.71 -8.41
CA GLY A 422 -12.72 -27.46 -9.17
C GLY A 422 -13.27 -26.28 -8.36
N LYS A 423 -13.12 -25.08 -8.92
CA LYS A 423 -13.68 -23.84 -8.37
C LYS A 423 -14.40 -23.06 -9.48
N LEU A 424 -15.53 -22.46 -9.14
CA LEU A 424 -16.32 -21.64 -10.05
C LEU A 424 -16.70 -20.34 -9.33
N ILE A 425 -16.50 -19.20 -9.98
CA ILE A 425 -17.10 -17.94 -9.55
C ILE A 425 -18.11 -17.52 -10.61
N VAL A 426 -19.31 -17.13 -10.17
CA VAL A 426 -20.35 -16.58 -11.05
C VAL A 426 -20.69 -15.18 -10.59
N ILE A 427 -20.63 -14.20 -11.49
CA ILE A 427 -20.98 -12.79 -11.25
C ILE A 427 -22.04 -12.36 -12.27
N GLY A 428 -23.06 -11.66 -11.79
CA GLY A 428 -24.24 -11.27 -12.55
C GLY A 428 -24.07 -10.16 -13.57
N ASN A 429 -22.85 -9.75 -13.90
CA ASN A 429 -22.51 -8.99 -15.10
C ASN A 429 -21.01 -9.08 -15.41
N ALA A 430 -20.61 -8.64 -16.60
CA ALA A 430 -19.20 -8.40 -16.95
C ALA A 430 -18.80 -6.92 -16.92
N SER A 431 -19.77 -6.01 -17.00
CA SER A 431 -19.52 -4.56 -17.13
C SER A 431 -18.72 -3.95 -15.98
N PHE A 432 -18.71 -4.55 -14.79
CA PHE A 432 -17.87 -4.04 -13.69
C PHE A 432 -16.37 -4.15 -14.00
N ALA A 433 -15.97 -5.12 -14.83
CA ALA A 433 -14.59 -5.38 -15.21
C ALA A 433 -14.17 -4.72 -16.54
N SER A 434 -15.08 -3.99 -17.19
CA SER A 434 -14.78 -3.29 -18.45
C SER A 434 -14.01 -1.99 -18.22
N ASP A 435 -13.34 -1.54 -19.28
CA ASP A 435 -12.54 -0.33 -19.25
C ASP A 435 -13.35 0.89 -18.80
N GLY A 436 -12.78 1.67 -17.88
CA GLY A 436 -13.40 2.81 -17.24
C GLY A 436 -14.07 2.46 -15.91
N LEU A 437 -14.87 1.38 -15.86
CA LEU A 437 -15.49 0.89 -14.61
C LEU A 437 -14.54 0.06 -13.77
N PHE A 438 -13.60 -0.65 -14.39
CA PHE A 438 -12.59 -1.46 -13.71
C PHE A 438 -11.78 -0.64 -12.69
N GLU A 439 -11.42 0.60 -13.04
CA GLU A 439 -10.66 1.50 -12.16
C GLU A 439 -11.52 2.20 -11.10
N GLN A 440 -12.86 2.06 -11.15
CA GLN A 440 -13.73 2.66 -10.15
C GLN A 440 -13.81 1.81 -8.89
N GLN A 441 -13.57 2.47 -7.75
CA GLN A 441 -13.85 1.91 -6.42
C GLN A 441 -13.20 0.53 -6.22
N LEU A 442 -13.98 -0.51 -5.86
CA LEU A 442 -13.51 -1.89 -5.66
C LEU A 442 -13.69 -2.82 -6.87
N ASN A 443 -14.11 -2.32 -8.04
CA ASN A 443 -14.44 -3.18 -9.18
C ASN A 443 -13.22 -3.99 -9.67
N GLY A 444 -12.09 -3.31 -9.87
CA GLY A 444 -10.83 -3.97 -10.23
C GLY A 444 -10.34 -4.92 -9.14
N ASP A 445 -10.53 -4.59 -7.86
CA ASP A 445 -10.16 -5.47 -6.75
C ASP A 445 -11.01 -6.76 -6.75
N ILE A 446 -12.32 -6.68 -7.02
CA ILE A 446 -13.20 -7.85 -7.15
C ILE A 446 -12.72 -8.78 -8.26
N PHE A 447 -12.43 -8.22 -9.44
CA PHE A 447 -11.96 -9.01 -10.58
C PHE A 447 -10.61 -9.66 -10.27
N LEU A 448 -9.63 -8.88 -9.81
CA LEU A 448 -8.26 -9.35 -9.57
C LEU A 448 -8.21 -10.36 -8.42
N ASN A 449 -8.94 -10.12 -7.33
CA ASN A 449 -9.02 -11.06 -6.21
C ASN A 449 -9.74 -12.36 -6.63
N SER A 450 -10.74 -12.28 -7.51
CA SER A 450 -11.41 -13.47 -8.06
C SER A 450 -10.46 -14.33 -8.88
N VAL A 451 -9.75 -13.74 -9.85
CA VAL A 451 -8.76 -14.46 -10.66
C VAL A 451 -7.64 -15.00 -9.78
N GLN A 452 -7.16 -14.22 -8.82
CA GLN A 452 -6.13 -14.64 -7.89
C GLN A 452 -6.57 -15.81 -7.01
N TRP A 453 -7.77 -15.79 -6.44
CA TRP A 453 -8.28 -16.89 -5.60
C TRP A 453 -8.54 -18.17 -6.40
N LEU A 454 -8.92 -18.04 -7.67
CA LEU A 454 -9.05 -19.18 -8.59
C LEU A 454 -7.68 -19.75 -8.94
N ALA A 455 -6.71 -18.90 -9.28
CA ALA A 455 -5.37 -19.31 -9.67
C ALA A 455 -4.57 -19.89 -8.50
N SER A 456 -4.69 -19.27 -7.32
CA SER A 456 -4.00 -19.68 -6.09
C SER A 456 -4.62 -20.98 -5.54
N GLY A 457 -3.75 -21.90 -5.10
CA GLY A 457 -4.17 -22.99 -4.22
C GLY A 457 -4.64 -22.47 -2.85
N GLU A 458 -4.78 -23.36 -1.86
CA GLU A 458 -5.24 -23.02 -0.49
C GLU A 458 -4.44 -21.92 0.22
N THR A 459 -3.27 -21.53 -0.29
CA THR A 459 -2.43 -20.43 0.19
C THR A 459 -2.41 -19.27 -0.80
N ALA A 460 -3.47 -18.45 -0.82
CA ALA A 460 -3.48 -17.19 -1.56
C ALA A 460 -2.79 -16.08 -0.74
N THR A 461 -1.60 -15.64 -1.14
CA THR A 461 -0.98 -14.39 -0.67
C THR A 461 -1.57 -13.23 -1.48
N LEU A 462 -2.64 -12.62 -0.96
CA LEU A 462 -3.45 -11.61 -1.65
C LEU A 462 -2.65 -10.38 -2.14
N SER A 463 -3.08 -9.88 -3.30
CA SER A 463 -2.60 -8.70 -4.04
C SER A 463 -2.20 -7.52 -3.15
N ILE A 464 -0.95 -7.10 -3.25
CA ILE A 464 -0.49 -5.82 -2.71
C ILE A 464 -0.96 -4.73 -3.66
N ARG A 465 -1.99 -3.96 -3.28
CA ARG A 465 -2.37 -2.72 -3.98
C ARG A 465 -1.33 -1.64 -3.65
N ALA A 466 -0.99 -0.81 -4.63
CA ALA A 466 -0.18 0.37 -4.37
C ALA A 466 -0.95 1.28 -3.39
N LYS A 467 -0.31 1.71 -2.31
CA LYS A 467 -0.88 2.76 -1.44
C LYS A 467 -0.88 4.05 -2.24
N GLU A 468 -2.05 4.48 -2.70
CA GLU A 468 -2.17 5.74 -3.42
C GLU A 468 -2.10 6.92 -2.43
N PRO A 469 -1.35 7.99 -2.74
CA PRO A 469 -1.41 9.21 -1.97
C PRO A 469 -2.83 9.77 -2.05
N GLU A 470 -3.49 9.86 -0.90
CA GLU A 470 -4.83 10.43 -0.85
C GLU A 470 -4.77 11.91 -1.23
N ASN A 471 -5.42 12.27 -2.34
CA ASN A 471 -5.46 13.65 -2.80
C ASN A 471 -6.40 14.47 -1.91
N ARG A 472 -5.87 14.93 -0.77
CA ARG A 472 -6.61 15.76 0.17
C ARG A 472 -6.65 17.20 -0.32
N ARG A 473 -7.64 17.51 -1.14
CA ARG A 473 -8.06 18.90 -1.31
C ARG A 473 -8.80 19.29 -0.04
N ILE A 474 -8.21 20.20 0.74
CA ILE A 474 -8.90 20.77 1.88
C ILE A 474 -9.99 21.71 1.34
N ASN A 475 -11.20 21.17 1.20
CA ASN A 475 -12.37 21.94 0.79
C ASN A 475 -12.93 22.68 2.01
N LEU A 476 -12.26 23.76 2.42
CA LEU A 476 -12.77 24.63 3.48
C LEU A 476 -13.93 25.47 2.94
N ASN A 477 -15.04 25.51 3.68
CA ASN A 477 -16.03 26.54 3.41
C ASN A 477 -15.48 27.92 3.89
N PRO A 478 -16.01 29.05 3.38
CA PRO A 478 -15.51 30.38 3.75
C PRO A 478 -15.56 30.67 5.27
N LEU A 479 -16.52 30.09 6.00
CA LEU A 479 -16.65 30.25 7.45
C LEU A 479 -15.53 29.52 8.21
N GLN A 480 -15.19 28.30 7.81
CA GLN A 480 -14.09 27.52 8.38
C GLN A 480 -12.75 28.21 8.12
N ALA A 481 -12.53 28.74 6.91
CA ALA A 481 -11.30 29.45 6.59
C ALA A 481 -11.14 30.73 7.44
N ASN A 482 -12.22 31.51 7.59
CA ASN A 482 -12.23 32.69 8.45
C ASN A 482 -12.02 32.37 9.92
N ALA A 483 -12.65 31.29 10.42
CA ALA A 483 -12.47 30.86 11.82
C ALA A 483 -11.00 30.48 12.10
N ILE A 484 -10.38 29.70 11.21
CA ILE A 484 -8.97 29.32 11.33
C ILE A 484 -8.07 30.57 11.34
N PHE A 485 -8.33 31.53 10.46
CA PHE A 485 -7.58 32.78 10.40
C PHE A 485 -7.64 33.56 11.73
N TRP A 486 -8.83 33.82 12.28
CA TRP A 486 -8.98 34.57 13.52
C TRP A 486 -8.41 33.84 14.73
N ILE A 487 -8.58 32.51 14.80
CA ILE A 487 -8.01 31.72 15.89
C ILE A 487 -6.48 31.78 15.86
N ALA A 488 -5.88 31.58 14.69
CA ALA A 488 -4.43 31.52 14.54
C ALA A 488 -3.76 32.90 14.69
N MET A 489 -4.30 33.94 14.06
CA MET A 489 -3.66 35.26 14.05
C MET A 489 -4.00 36.14 15.26
N VAL A 490 -5.14 35.92 15.91
CA VAL A 490 -5.64 36.85 16.93
C VAL A 490 -5.80 36.16 18.27
N VAL A 491 -6.57 35.07 18.33
CA VAL A 491 -6.87 34.40 19.60
C VAL A 491 -5.60 33.80 20.22
N MET A 492 -4.82 33.03 19.47
CA MET A 492 -3.61 32.37 20.01
C MET A 492 -2.58 33.37 20.56
N PRO A 493 -2.20 34.42 19.80
CA PRO A 493 -1.29 35.45 20.31
C PRO A 493 -1.84 36.20 21.52
N LEU A 494 -3.14 36.57 21.52
CA LEU A 494 -3.78 37.22 22.67
C LEU A 494 -3.74 36.34 23.92
N VAL A 495 -4.00 35.03 23.80
CA VAL A 495 -3.87 34.09 24.91
C VAL A 495 -2.42 34.07 25.42
N GLY A 496 -1.43 34.04 24.54
CA GLY A 496 -0.02 34.14 24.92
C GLY A 496 0.32 35.44 25.67
N PHE A 497 -0.10 36.59 25.15
CA PHE A 497 0.17 37.89 25.78
C PHE A 497 -0.58 38.07 27.09
N THR A 498 -1.81 37.59 27.19
CA THR A 498 -2.59 37.66 28.43
C THR A 498 -1.99 36.77 29.52
N LEU A 499 -1.58 35.54 29.19
CA LEU A 499 -0.86 34.67 30.13
C LEU A 499 0.49 35.28 30.55
N ALA A 500 1.24 35.87 29.62
CA ALA A 500 2.48 36.58 29.94
C ALA A 500 2.23 37.80 30.85
N GLY A 501 1.17 38.57 30.58
CA GLY A 501 0.76 39.71 31.40
C GLY A 501 0.30 39.31 32.80
N LEU A 502 -0.51 38.26 32.92
CA LEU A 502 -0.99 37.72 34.19
C LEU A 502 0.18 37.18 35.04
N THR A 503 1.11 36.45 34.42
CA THR A 503 2.30 35.95 35.14
C THR A 503 3.25 37.08 35.54
N TRP A 504 3.37 38.13 34.74
CA TRP A 504 4.10 39.35 35.13
C TRP A 504 3.42 40.05 36.31
N TRP A 505 2.09 40.18 36.29
CA TRP A 505 1.31 40.79 37.36
C TRP A 505 1.41 39.99 38.68
N GLN A 506 1.32 38.65 38.63
CA GLN A 506 1.46 37.80 39.82
C GLN A 506 2.87 37.80 40.42
N ARG A 507 3.89 38.16 39.64
CA ARG A 507 5.29 38.24 40.09
C ARG A 507 5.68 39.61 40.65
N ARG A 508 4.81 40.62 40.47
CA ARG A 508 4.96 41.97 41.01
C ARG A 508 4.23 42.08 42.34
#